data_AF-A0A7K8ZEP2-F1
#
_entry.id   AF-A0A7K8ZEP2-F1
#
_cell.length_a   1.000
_cell.length_b   1.000
_cell.length_c   1.000
_cell.angle_alpha   90.00
_cell.angle_beta   90.00
_cell.angle_gamma   90.00
#
_symmetry.space_group_name_H-M   'P 1'
#
loop_
_entity.id
_entity.type
_entity.pdbx_description
1 polymer ?
#
loop_
_entity_poly.entity_id
_entity_poly.type
_entity_poly.pdbx_seq_one_letter_code
_entity_poly.pdbx_strand_id
1 'polypeptide(L)'
;PPELGILNNCSPIQLEGLCSFLQLSVCPEPFLVRFCGWLLALTPNLSYTSAAILAEQLFLRRVLSLTQPPSRHLMAALASFCSKYSQPFCHVLVAAVLREPGKGAEQTKLVCELVEECLEPHCVQVVLSQVLEMPLSEQLLPVVQAVLGRQEVLPPELLDLLVLTLCRQAPAFAASLDYAKLVTAVLTTYQSQVS
;
A
#
# COMPACT_ATOMS: atom_id res chain seq x y z
N PRO A 1 24.97 -7.89 -1.35
CA PRO A 1 26.38 -7.42 -1.48
C PRO A 1 26.81 -6.76 -0.17
N PRO A 2 28.04 -6.96 0.33
CA PRO A 2 28.51 -6.36 1.58
C PRO A 2 28.46 -4.83 1.54
N GLU A 3 28.66 -4.23 0.36
CA GLU A 3 28.61 -2.78 0.13
C GLU A 3 27.21 -2.20 0.43
N LEU A 4 26.16 -3.01 0.31
CA LEU A 4 24.79 -2.60 0.61
C LEU A 4 24.57 -2.31 2.10
N GLY A 5 25.48 -2.77 2.97
CA GLY A 5 25.52 -2.41 4.38
C GLY A 5 25.66 -0.90 4.62
N ILE A 6 26.16 -0.13 3.65
CA ILE A 6 26.26 1.33 3.75
C ILE A 6 24.90 2.00 3.98
N LEU A 7 23.80 1.39 3.51
CA LEU A 7 22.45 1.93 3.67
C LEU A 7 22.03 2.07 5.14
N ASN A 8 22.57 1.22 6.03
CA ASN A 8 22.33 1.29 7.47
C ASN A 8 23.16 2.38 8.16
N ASN A 9 24.21 2.88 7.51
CA ASN A 9 25.10 3.91 8.04
C ASN A 9 24.77 5.31 7.53
N CYS A 10 23.89 5.43 6.53
CA CYS A 10 23.46 6.70 5.97
C CYS A 10 22.43 7.38 6.88
N SER A 11 22.58 8.68 7.11
CA SER A 11 21.47 9.52 7.54
C SER A 11 20.39 9.62 6.46
N PRO A 12 19.14 10.04 6.79
CA PRO A 12 18.07 10.22 5.81
C PRO A 12 18.49 11.03 4.56
N ILE A 13 19.14 12.18 4.78
CA ILE A 13 19.60 13.07 3.71
C ILE A 13 20.68 12.39 2.84
N GLN A 14 21.61 11.65 3.48
CA GLN A 14 22.64 10.91 2.74
C GLN A 14 22.02 9.79 1.90
N LEU A 15 21.00 9.11 2.44
CA LEU A 15 20.32 8.03 1.74
C LEU A 15 19.55 8.56 0.53
N GLU A 16 18.83 9.67 0.67
CA GLU A 16 18.17 10.34 -0.46
C GLU A 16 19.19 10.76 -1.53
N GLY A 17 20.31 11.37 -1.12
CA GLY A 17 21.41 11.74 -2.01
C GLY A 17 21.99 10.54 -2.75
N LEU A 18 22.19 9.41 -2.05
CA LEU A 18 22.65 8.16 -2.63
C LEU A 18 21.63 7.58 -3.63
N CYS A 19 20.34 7.60 -3.30
CA CYS A 19 19.28 7.14 -4.20
C CYS A 19 19.22 7.96 -5.49
N SER A 20 19.39 9.27 -5.38
CA SER A 20 19.46 10.20 -6.51
C SER A 20 20.71 9.96 -7.36
N PHE A 21 21.88 9.81 -6.72
CA PHE A 21 23.14 9.50 -7.39
C PHE A 21 23.08 8.18 -8.17
N LEU A 22 22.47 7.15 -7.60
CA LEU A 22 22.26 5.85 -8.23
C LEU A 22 21.07 5.84 -9.21
N GLN A 23 20.33 6.94 -9.33
CA GLN A 23 19.17 7.10 -10.20
C GLN A 23 18.10 6.01 -9.97
N LEU A 24 17.86 5.62 -8.71
CA LEU A 24 16.93 4.53 -8.36
C LEU A 24 15.50 4.78 -8.86
N SER A 25 15.08 6.05 -8.93
CA SER A 25 13.75 6.45 -9.42
C SER A 25 13.55 6.27 -10.94
N VAL A 26 14.61 6.01 -11.70
CA VAL A 26 14.54 5.79 -13.17
C VAL A 26 15.26 4.52 -13.64
N CYS A 27 15.91 3.77 -12.74
CA CYS A 27 16.56 2.52 -13.09
C CYS A 27 15.59 1.47 -13.70
N PRO A 28 16.08 0.53 -14.53
CA PRO A 28 15.25 -0.50 -15.14
C PRO A 28 14.61 -1.45 -14.11
N GLU A 29 13.37 -1.87 -14.33
CA GLU A 29 12.64 -2.74 -13.38
C GLU A 29 13.30 -4.09 -13.08
N PRO A 30 13.97 -4.79 -14.03
CA PRO A 30 14.71 -6.01 -13.69
C PRO A 30 15.82 -5.77 -12.67
N PHE A 31 16.41 -4.56 -12.66
CA PHE A 31 17.37 -4.17 -11.63
C PHE A 31 16.69 -3.96 -10.27
N LEU A 32 15.48 -3.38 -10.25
CA LEU A 32 14.70 -3.23 -9.02
C LEU A 32 14.44 -4.58 -8.34
N VAL A 33 14.03 -5.60 -9.09
CA VAL A 33 13.80 -6.95 -8.55
C VAL A 33 15.06 -7.49 -7.86
N ARG A 34 16.21 -7.37 -8.52
CA ARG A 34 17.49 -7.81 -7.97
C ARG A 34 17.89 -7.00 -6.74
N PHE A 35 17.66 -5.69 -6.78
CA PHE A 35 17.95 -4.79 -5.67
C PHE A 35 17.10 -5.11 -4.44
N CYS A 36 15.79 -5.31 -4.60
CA CYS A 36 14.88 -5.75 -3.55
C CYS A 36 15.29 -7.11 -2.98
N GLY A 37 15.73 -8.05 -3.82
CA GLY A 37 16.30 -9.32 -3.36
C GLY A 37 17.55 -9.14 -2.48
N TRP A 38 18.39 -8.15 -2.78
CA TRP A 38 19.52 -7.83 -1.92
C TRP A 38 19.11 -7.16 -0.60
N LEU A 39 18.09 -6.30 -0.61
CA LEU A 39 17.53 -5.71 0.61
C LEU A 39 16.90 -6.78 1.52
N LEU A 40 16.23 -7.77 0.92
CA LEU A 40 15.71 -8.93 1.64
C LEU A 40 16.80 -9.72 2.36
N ALA A 41 17.94 -9.92 1.69
CA ALA A 41 19.09 -10.61 2.27
C ALA A 41 19.93 -9.74 3.23
N LEU A 42 19.65 -8.43 3.34
CA LEU A 42 20.44 -7.51 4.15
C LEU A 42 20.25 -7.78 5.65
N THR A 43 21.38 -7.89 6.35
CA THR A 43 21.45 -8.01 7.81
C THR A 43 22.51 -7.02 8.36
N PRO A 44 22.17 -6.19 9.36
CA PRO A 44 20.85 -6.01 9.97
C PRO A 44 19.82 -5.40 9.00
N ASN A 45 18.54 -5.54 9.34
CA ASN A 45 17.44 -4.95 8.58
C ASN A 45 17.55 -3.41 8.59
N LEU A 46 17.10 -2.80 7.49
CA LEU A 46 16.93 -1.35 7.43
C LEU A 46 16.05 -0.83 8.56
N SER A 47 16.37 0.37 9.05
CA SER A 47 15.47 1.12 9.91
C SER A 47 14.16 1.46 9.18
N TYR A 48 13.10 1.77 9.94
CA TYR A 48 11.83 2.22 9.37
C TYR A 48 12.03 3.42 8.42
N THR A 49 12.77 4.44 8.86
CA THR A 49 13.03 5.65 8.07
C THR A 49 13.79 5.35 6.78
N SER A 50 14.83 4.51 6.84
CA SER A 50 15.60 4.12 5.67
C SER A 50 14.75 3.32 4.66
N ALA A 51 13.92 2.40 5.17
CA ALA A 51 13.00 1.63 4.34
C ALA A 51 11.92 2.52 3.70
N ALA A 52 11.40 3.52 4.41
CA ALA A 52 10.44 4.47 3.87
C ALA A 52 11.04 5.29 2.71
N ILE A 53 12.25 5.83 2.90
CA ILE A 53 12.97 6.56 1.84
C ILE A 53 13.19 5.67 0.62
N LEU A 54 13.63 4.42 0.83
CA LEU A 54 13.84 3.49 -0.29
C LEU A 54 12.52 3.13 -0.98
N ALA A 55 11.43 2.91 -0.24
CA ALA A 55 10.12 2.66 -0.84
C ALA A 55 9.71 3.83 -1.75
N GLU A 56 9.93 5.06 -1.31
CA GLU A 56 9.64 6.26 -2.08
C GLU A 56 10.48 6.33 -3.36
N GLN A 57 11.80 6.21 -3.21
CA GLN A 57 12.76 6.36 -4.30
C GLN A 57 12.69 5.24 -5.33
N LEU A 58 12.32 4.02 -4.92
CA LEU A 58 12.21 2.87 -5.81
C LEU A 58 10.85 2.84 -6.53
N PHE A 59 9.76 3.15 -5.84
CA PHE A 59 8.42 2.81 -6.34
C PHE A 59 7.49 3.99 -6.60
N LEU A 60 7.56 5.06 -5.79
CA LEU A 60 6.51 6.09 -5.80
C LEU A 60 6.29 6.68 -7.19
N ARG A 61 7.35 7.18 -7.83
CA ARG A 61 7.26 7.76 -9.17
C ARG A 61 6.68 6.78 -10.19
N ARG A 62 7.09 5.51 -10.14
CA ARG A 62 6.66 4.49 -11.10
C ARG A 62 5.17 4.21 -10.96
N VAL A 63 4.73 4.00 -9.72
CA VAL A 63 3.34 3.71 -9.40
C VAL A 63 2.43 4.90 -9.76
N LEU A 64 2.80 6.12 -9.37
CA LEU A 64 2.01 7.31 -9.73
C LEU A 64 1.98 7.58 -11.25
N SER A 65 2.96 7.08 -12.00
CA SER A 65 3.02 7.21 -13.47
C SER A 65 2.33 6.06 -14.24
N LEU A 66 1.76 5.07 -13.56
CA LEU A 66 1.09 3.94 -14.23
C LEU A 66 -0.07 4.43 -15.10
N THR A 67 -0.08 3.95 -16.34
CA THR A 67 -1.17 4.13 -17.32
C THR A 67 -1.73 2.80 -17.81
N GLN A 68 -1.12 1.70 -17.38
CA GLN A 68 -1.44 0.31 -17.69
C GLN A 68 -1.15 -0.54 -16.43
N PRO A 69 -1.61 -1.80 -16.40
CA PRO A 69 -1.28 -2.72 -15.32
C PRO A 69 0.24 -2.79 -15.09
N PRO A 70 0.69 -2.90 -13.84
CA PRO A 70 2.10 -2.95 -13.50
C PRO A 70 2.77 -4.13 -14.20
N SER A 71 4.00 -3.93 -14.68
CA SER A 71 4.78 -5.01 -15.28
C SER A 71 5.07 -6.11 -14.26
N ARG A 72 5.30 -7.33 -14.73
CA ARG A 72 5.71 -8.46 -13.88
C ARG A 72 6.93 -8.15 -13.01
N HIS A 73 7.87 -7.34 -13.50
CA HIS A 73 9.09 -7.01 -12.75
C HIS A 73 8.78 -5.97 -11.67
N LEU A 74 7.93 -4.99 -11.96
CA LEU A 74 7.46 -4.04 -10.96
C LEU A 74 6.69 -4.76 -9.85
N MET A 75 5.76 -5.64 -10.19
CA MET A 75 5.02 -6.43 -9.21
C MET A 75 5.93 -7.32 -8.37
N ALA A 76 6.87 -8.03 -8.98
CA ALA A 76 7.83 -8.85 -8.25
C ALA A 76 8.70 -8.02 -7.29
N ALA A 77 9.11 -6.81 -7.69
CA ALA A 77 9.89 -5.92 -6.83
C ALA A 77 9.07 -5.37 -5.67
N LEU A 78 7.82 -4.98 -5.91
CA LEU A 78 6.88 -4.52 -4.87
C LEU A 78 6.63 -5.63 -3.84
N ALA A 79 6.25 -6.82 -4.30
CA ALA A 79 6.01 -7.99 -3.45
C ALA A 79 7.26 -8.38 -2.64
N SER A 80 8.42 -8.42 -3.30
CA SER A 80 9.70 -8.67 -2.64
C SER A 80 9.98 -7.64 -1.55
N PHE A 81 9.78 -6.36 -1.80
CA PHE A 81 10.06 -5.32 -0.81
C PHE A 81 9.07 -5.34 0.36
N CYS A 82 7.76 -5.40 0.08
CA CYS A 82 6.73 -5.34 1.10
C CYS A 82 6.69 -6.59 1.98
N SER A 83 7.20 -7.74 1.52
CA SER A 83 7.31 -8.95 2.37
C SER A 83 8.20 -8.78 3.61
N LYS A 84 9.08 -7.78 3.65
CA LYS A 84 9.97 -7.51 4.80
C LYS A 84 9.83 -6.11 5.36
N TYR A 85 9.45 -5.16 4.52
CA TYR A 85 9.30 -3.74 4.88
C TYR A 85 7.85 -3.28 4.67
N SER A 86 6.89 -4.11 5.08
CA SER A 86 5.45 -3.96 4.85
C SER A 86 4.91 -2.62 5.37
N GLN A 87 5.21 -2.28 6.62
CA GLN A 87 4.72 -1.05 7.26
C GLN A 87 5.24 0.25 6.61
N PRO A 88 6.56 0.49 6.45
CA PRO A 88 7.04 1.71 5.77
C PRO A 88 6.59 1.76 4.31
N PHE A 89 6.47 0.61 3.65
CA PHE A 89 5.91 0.52 2.30
C PHE A 89 4.46 1.04 2.24
N CYS A 90 3.58 0.59 3.14
CA CYS A 90 2.19 1.06 3.17
C CYS A 90 2.09 2.56 3.46
N HIS A 91 2.86 3.09 4.41
CA HIS A 91 2.81 4.52 4.75
C HIS A 91 3.34 5.45 3.66
N VAL A 92 4.21 4.95 2.78
CA VAL A 92 4.74 5.74 1.68
C VAL A 92 3.90 5.55 0.43
N LEU A 93 3.77 4.32 -0.04
CA LEU A 93 3.21 4.05 -1.36
C LEU A 93 1.68 4.06 -1.35
N VAL A 94 1.06 3.30 -0.44
CA VAL A 94 -0.40 3.20 -0.38
C VAL A 94 -1.00 4.55 0.00
N ALA A 95 -0.47 5.20 1.03
CA ALA A 95 -0.94 6.53 1.43
C ALA A 95 -0.83 7.57 0.31
N ALA A 96 0.23 7.53 -0.51
CA ALA A 96 0.37 8.44 -1.64
C ALA A 96 -0.63 8.15 -2.76
N VAL A 97 -0.84 6.87 -3.11
CA VAL A 97 -1.86 6.48 -4.10
C VAL A 97 -3.24 6.92 -3.69
N LEU A 98 -3.60 6.75 -2.41
CA LEU A 98 -4.91 7.11 -1.89
C LEU A 98 -5.15 8.64 -1.93
N ARG A 99 -4.09 9.46 -1.78
CA ARG A 99 -4.20 10.92 -1.70
C ARG A 99 -4.18 11.63 -3.05
N GLU A 100 -3.76 10.99 -4.13
CA GLU A 100 -3.65 11.61 -5.45
C GLU A 100 -5.03 11.71 -6.16
N PRO A 101 -5.59 12.92 -6.33
CA PRO A 101 -6.91 13.09 -6.91
C PRO A 101 -6.89 12.90 -8.44
N GLY A 102 -7.77 12.04 -8.95
CA GLY A 102 -8.14 12.03 -10.38
C GLY A 102 -7.23 11.26 -11.34
N LYS A 103 -6.26 10.48 -10.84
CA LYS A 103 -5.46 9.53 -11.62
C LYS A 103 -5.35 8.25 -10.82
N GLY A 104 -6.11 7.21 -11.13
CA GLY A 104 -6.11 6.09 -10.18
C GLY A 104 -6.60 4.73 -10.59
N ALA A 105 -7.19 4.50 -11.76
CA ALA A 105 -7.74 3.17 -12.01
C ALA A 105 -6.67 2.06 -11.91
N GLU A 106 -5.46 2.30 -12.42
CA GLU A 106 -4.36 1.33 -12.35
C GLU A 106 -3.64 1.34 -11.00
N GLN A 107 -3.54 2.51 -10.35
CA GLN A 107 -2.93 2.63 -9.02
C GLN A 107 -3.80 1.98 -7.94
N THR A 108 -5.12 2.22 -7.97
CA THR A 108 -6.09 1.57 -7.10
C THR A 108 -6.09 0.06 -7.31
N LYS A 109 -6.10 -0.42 -8.57
CA LYS A 109 -5.98 -1.86 -8.87
C LYS A 109 -4.71 -2.45 -8.30
N LEU A 110 -3.58 -1.77 -8.47
CA LEU A 110 -2.32 -2.20 -7.86
C LEU A 110 -2.44 -2.30 -6.33
N VAL A 111 -3.05 -1.32 -5.67
CA VAL A 111 -3.25 -1.38 -4.21
C VAL A 111 -4.15 -2.57 -3.84
N CYS A 112 -5.22 -2.84 -4.59
CA CYS A 112 -6.06 -4.02 -4.40
C CYS A 112 -5.24 -5.31 -4.53
N GLU A 113 -4.46 -5.47 -5.62
CA GLU A 113 -3.60 -6.65 -5.84
C GLU A 113 -2.57 -6.83 -4.71
N LEU A 114 -1.97 -5.74 -4.23
CA LEU A 114 -1.02 -5.78 -3.11
C LEU A 114 -1.71 -6.22 -1.81
N VAL A 115 -2.90 -5.72 -1.51
CA VAL A 115 -3.70 -6.13 -0.34
C VAL A 115 -4.08 -7.60 -0.42
N GLU A 116 -4.50 -8.05 -1.60
CA GLU A 116 -4.99 -9.42 -1.81
C GLU A 116 -3.87 -10.45 -1.76
N GLU A 117 -2.69 -10.16 -2.32
CA GLU A 117 -1.67 -11.18 -2.55
C GLU A 117 -0.35 -10.96 -1.79
N CYS A 118 -0.02 -9.73 -1.40
CA CYS A 118 1.35 -9.38 -0.99
C CYS A 118 1.49 -8.89 0.46
N LEU A 119 0.50 -8.18 0.99
CA LEU A 119 0.60 -7.55 2.31
C LEU A 119 0.32 -8.53 3.45
N GLU A 120 1.07 -8.35 4.54
CA GLU A 120 0.83 -9.06 5.80
C GLU A 120 -0.48 -8.59 6.45
N PRO A 121 -1.16 -9.45 7.23
CA PRO A 121 -2.44 -9.14 7.90
C PRO A 121 -2.49 -7.78 8.62
N HIS A 122 -1.45 -7.45 9.39
CA HIS A 122 -1.39 -6.18 10.11
C HIS A 122 -1.32 -4.98 9.16
N CYS A 123 -0.65 -5.11 8.01
CA CYS A 123 -0.57 -4.05 7.02
C CYS A 123 -1.88 -3.85 6.25
N VAL A 124 -2.70 -4.89 6.10
CA VAL A 124 -4.07 -4.76 5.55
C VAL A 124 -4.91 -3.83 6.42
N GLN A 125 -4.80 -3.93 7.75
CA GLN A 125 -5.46 -3.00 8.68
C GLN A 125 -4.94 -1.56 8.55
N VAL A 126 -3.63 -1.39 8.33
CA VAL A 126 -3.04 -0.07 8.06
C VAL A 126 -3.63 0.54 6.78
N VAL A 127 -3.78 -0.25 5.71
CA VAL A 127 -4.42 0.22 4.47
C VAL A 127 -5.86 0.66 4.75
N LEU A 128 -6.64 -0.13 5.49
CA LEU A 128 -8.01 0.25 5.86
C LEU A 128 -8.04 1.57 6.63
N SER A 129 -7.18 1.75 7.63
CA SER A 129 -7.07 3.00 8.39
C SER A 129 -6.80 4.20 7.47
N GLN A 130 -5.84 4.08 6.56
CA GLN A 130 -5.49 5.16 5.62
C GLN A 130 -6.63 5.51 4.66
N VAL A 131 -7.40 4.52 4.20
CA VAL A 131 -8.57 4.75 3.32
C VAL A 131 -9.69 5.45 4.08
N LEU A 132 -9.92 5.09 5.36
CA LEU A 132 -10.99 5.66 6.17
C LEU A 132 -10.68 7.08 6.67
N GLU A 133 -9.41 7.50 6.67
CA GLU A 133 -9.00 8.88 6.98
C GLU A 133 -9.46 9.91 5.93
N MET A 134 -9.95 9.47 4.77
CA MET A 134 -10.37 10.33 3.67
C MET A 134 -11.83 10.13 3.28
N PRO A 135 -12.46 11.11 2.59
CA PRO A 135 -13.76 10.90 1.99
C PRO A 135 -13.70 9.79 0.94
N LEU A 136 -14.36 8.67 1.21
CA LEU A 136 -14.58 7.60 0.23
C LEU A 136 -15.12 8.17 -1.08
N SER A 137 -14.56 7.70 -2.18
CA SER A 137 -15.04 7.91 -3.53
C SER A 137 -15.27 6.55 -4.19
N GLU A 138 -15.99 6.52 -5.32
CA GLU A 138 -16.17 5.29 -6.10
C GLU A 138 -14.84 4.59 -6.42
N GLN A 139 -13.77 5.36 -6.58
CA GLN A 139 -12.43 4.83 -6.88
C GLN A 139 -11.76 4.14 -5.68
N LEU A 140 -12.22 4.40 -4.46
CA LEU A 140 -11.66 3.83 -3.23
C LEU A 140 -12.45 2.62 -2.72
N LEU A 141 -13.71 2.46 -3.15
CA LEU A 141 -14.54 1.31 -2.76
C LEU A 141 -13.87 -0.04 -3.07
N PRO A 142 -13.20 -0.25 -4.22
CA PRO A 142 -12.49 -1.49 -4.49
C PRO A 142 -11.37 -1.80 -3.49
N VAL A 143 -10.70 -0.77 -2.95
CA VAL A 143 -9.66 -0.97 -1.93
C VAL A 143 -10.27 -1.47 -0.63
N VAL A 144 -11.37 -0.87 -0.19
CA VAL A 144 -12.09 -1.34 0.99
C VAL A 144 -12.58 -2.78 0.78
N GLN A 145 -13.14 -3.08 -0.40
CA GLN A 145 -13.57 -4.45 -0.73
C GLN A 145 -12.42 -5.46 -0.69
N ALA A 146 -11.25 -5.12 -1.25
CA ALA A 146 -10.05 -5.97 -1.20
C ALA A 146 -9.61 -6.25 0.24
N VAL A 147 -9.60 -5.23 1.11
CA VAL A 147 -9.29 -5.39 2.54
C VAL A 147 -10.30 -6.31 3.21
N LEU A 148 -11.61 -6.12 2.99
CA LEU A 148 -12.65 -6.98 3.57
C LEU A 148 -12.58 -8.42 3.04
N GLY A 149 -12.19 -8.60 1.79
CA GLY A 149 -12.00 -9.90 1.15
C GLY A 149 -10.93 -10.75 1.84
N ARG A 150 -9.96 -10.12 2.50
CA ARG A 150 -8.95 -10.79 3.33
C ARG A 150 -9.50 -11.36 4.64
N GLN A 151 -10.70 -10.95 5.06
CA GLN A 151 -11.39 -11.43 6.27
C GLN A 151 -10.53 -11.36 7.54
N GLU A 152 -9.65 -10.36 7.63
CA GLU A 152 -8.80 -10.16 8.81
C GLU A 152 -9.66 -9.72 10.00
N VAL A 153 -9.27 -10.13 11.21
CA VAL A 153 -9.91 -9.67 12.44
C VAL A 153 -9.58 -8.19 12.63
N LEU A 154 -10.61 -7.34 12.64
CA LEU A 154 -10.44 -5.90 12.83
C LEU A 154 -10.48 -5.55 14.33
N PRO A 155 -9.63 -4.62 14.79
CA PRO A 155 -9.82 -3.99 16.10
C PRO A 155 -11.19 -3.31 16.18
N PRO A 156 -11.87 -3.33 17.34
CA PRO A 156 -13.19 -2.71 17.50
C PRO A 156 -13.23 -1.25 17.05
N GLU A 157 -12.19 -0.48 17.35
CA GLU A 157 -12.10 0.94 17.01
C GLU A 157 -12.04 1.16 15.49
N LEU A 158 -11.39 0.25 14.76
CA LEU A 158 -11.29 0.30 13.31
C LEU A 158 -12.60 -0.15 12.65
N LEU A 159 -13.28 -1.14 13.23
CA LEU A 159 -14.61 -1.57 12.78
C LEU A 159 -15.65 -0.45 12.99
N ASP A 160 -15.65 0.20 14.16
CA ASP A 160 -16.52 1.34 14.44
C ASP A 160 -16.28 2.49 13.47
N LEU A 161 -15.01 2.80 13.19
CA LEU A 161 -14.65 3.82 12.19
C LEU A 161 -15.15 3.45 10.79
N LEU A 162 -15.04 2.18 10.39
CA LEU A 162 -15.56 1.69 9.13
C LEU A 162 -17.08 1.89 9.05
N VAL A 163 -17.83 1.42 10.06
CA VAL A 163 -19.30 1.53 10.11
C VAL A 163 -19.73 3.00 10.09
N LEU A 164 -19.12 3.86 10.92
CA LEU A 164 -19.42 5.29 10.96
C LEU A 164 -19.14 5.96 9.62
N THR A 165 -18.02 5.60 8.97
CA THR A 165 -17.66 6.15 7.66
C THR A 165 -18.68 5.76 6.61
N LEU A 166 -19.08 4.49 6.55
CA LEU A 166 -20.12 4.01 5.64
C LEU A 166 -21.44 4.74 5.89
N CYS A 167 -21.94 4.76 7.13
CA CYS A 167 -23.18 5.46 7.48
C CYS A 167 -23.18 6.94 7.05
N ARG A 168 -22.06 7.65 7.24
CA ARG A 168 -21.91 9.05 6.83
C ARG A 168 -21.94 9.22 5.30
N GLN A 169 -21.41 8.25 4.56
CA GLN A 169 -21.25 8.29 3.11
C GLN A 169 -22.49 7.78 2.37
N ALA A 170 -23.39 7.05 3.04
CA ALA A 170 -24.56 6.42 2.42
C ALA A 170 -25.41 7.34 1.54
N PRO A 171 -25.67 8.63 1.89
CA PRO A 171 -26.42 9.52 1.01
C PRO A 171 -25.71 9.82 -0.32
N ALA A 172 -24.37 9.90 -0.31
CA ALA A 172 -23.57 10.18 -1.50
C ALA A 172 -23.52 8.97 -2.46
N PHE A 173 -23.69 7.75 -1.94
CA PHE A 173 -23.62 6.50 -2.69
C PHE A 173 -24.99 5.80 -2.85
N ALA A 174 -26.10 6.52 -2.71
CA ALA A 174 -27.43 5.93 -2.72
C ALA A 174 -27.77 5.10 -3.98
N ALA A 175 -27.17 5.44 -5.13
CA ALA A 175 -27.34 4.72 -6.39
C ALA A 175 -26.17 3.78 -6.75
N SER A 176 -25.15 3.68 -5.88
CA SER A 176 -23.94 2.91 -6.16
C SER A 176 -24.14 1.44 -5.78
N LEU A 177 -24.09 0.58 -6.79
CA LEU A 177 -24.17 -0.87 -6.58
C LEU A 177 -22.94 -1.40 -5.83
N ASP A 178 -21.76 -0.84 -6.09
CA ASP A 178 -20.52 -1.29 -5.46
C ASP A 178 -20.48 -0.90 -3.98
N TYR A 179 -21.05 0.25 -3.63
CA TYR A 179 -21.31 0.61 -2.25
C TYR A 179 -22.30 -0.34 -1.57
N ALA A 180 -23.41 -0.69 -2.22
CA ALA A 180 -24.37 -1.65 -1.66
C ALA A 180 -23.76 -3.04 -1.40
N LYS A 181 -22.93 -3.53 -2.33
CA LYS A 181 -22.15 -4.77 -2.14
C LYS A 181 -21.18 -4.64 -0.97
N LEU A 182 -20.49 -3.51 -0.85
CA LEU A 182 -19.54 -3.25 0.23
C LEU A 182 -20.22 -3.31 1.60
N VAL A 183 -21.35 -2.61 1.77
CA VAL A 183 -22.13 -2.64 3.02
C VAL A 183 -22.60 -4.06 3.34
N THR A 184 -23.08 -4.78 2.32
CA THR A 184 -23.51 -6.18 2.50
C THR A 184 -22.34 -7.05 2.98
N ALA A 185 -21.16 -6.90 2.38
CA ALA A 185 -19.96 -7.63 2.78
C ALA A 185 -19.57 -7.35 4.24
N VAL A 186 -19.61 -6.10 4.69
CA VAL A 186 -19.34 -5.75 6.10
C VAL A 186 -20.33 -6.44 7.03
N LEU A 187 -21.62 -6.37 6.73
CA LEU A 187 -22.67 -6.99 7.55
C LEU A 187 -22.55 -8.51 7.62
N THR A 188 -22.11 -9.16 6.54
CA THR A 188 -21.94 -10.62 6.52
C THR A 188 -20.63 -11.06 7.17
N THR A 189 -19.54 -10.32 6.95
CA THR A 189 -18.20 -10.71 7.42
C THR A 189 -18.01 -10.41 8.90
N TYR A 190 -18.58 -9.30 9.39
CA TYR A 190 -18.41 -8.86 10.78
C TYR A 190 -19.71 -8.94 11.58
N GLN A 191 -20.67 -9.78 11.17
CA GLN A 191 -21.97 -9.94 11.84
C GLN A 191 -21.86 -10.19 13.36
N SER A 192 -20.83 -10.92 13.79
CA SER A 192 -20.59 -11.23 15.21
C SER A 192 -19.99 -10.07 16.01
N GLN A 193 -19.52 -9.03 15.33
CA GLN A 193 -18.85 -7.86 15.92
C GLN A 193 -19.68 -6.58 15.78
N VAL A 194 -20.59 -6.54 14.81
CA VAL A 194 -21.56 -5.44 14.63
C VAL A 194 -22.75 -5.69 15.56
N SER A 195 -22.87 -4.87 16.61
CA SER A 195 -23.99 -4.89 17.58
C SER A 195 -25.12 -3.94 17.20
#